data_AF-A0A351MBB9-F1
#
_entry.id   AF-A0A351MBB9-F1
#
_cell.length_a   1.000
_cell.length_b   1.000
_cell.length_c   1.000
_cell.angle_alpha   90.00
_cell.angle_beta   90.00
_cell.angle_gamma   90.00
#
_symmetry.space_group_name_H-M   'P 1'
#
loop_
_entity.id
_entity.type
_entity.pdbx_description
1 polymer ?
#
loop_
_entity_poly.entity_id
_entity_poly.type
_entity_poly.pdbx_seq_one_letter_code
_entity_poly.pdbx_strand_id
1 'polypeptide(L)' 'GILDGDLLAVHRSATADNGRIVVARLEDEVTVKRYRQRGHLVRLLAANPDYPDIEVDLRAGSLTIEGLAVGVLRRGGPLS' A
#
# COMPACT_ATOMS: atom_id res chain seq x y z
N GLY A 1 8.87 6.88 -7.93
CA GLY A 1 8.54 5.50 -7.51
C GLY A 1 9.06 5.27 -6.10
N ILE A 2 8.62 4.19 -5.46
CA ILE A 2 9.18 3.68 -4.19
C ILE A 2 10.19 2.60 -4.59
N LEU A 3 11.44 2.74 -4.17
CA LEU A 3 12.51 1.77 -4.44
C LEU A 3 12.87 1.02 -3.17
N ASP A 4 13.58 -0.10 -3.35
CA ASP A 4 14.15 -0.81 -2.22
C ASP A 4 15.12 0.09 -1.43
N GLY A 5 15.08 -0.02 -0.10
CA GLY A 5 15.82 0.85 0.82
C GLY A 5 15.21 2.23 1.10
N ASP A 6 14.11 2.60 0.43
CA ASP A 6 13.38 3.83 0.75
C ASP A 6 12.67 3.75 2.10
N LEU A 7 12.63 4.86 2.83
CA LEU A 7 11.76 5.02 3.99
C LEU A 7 10.43 5.64 3.55
N LEU A 8 9.33 4.92 3.77
CA LEU A 8 8.00 5.41 3.46
C LEU A 8 7.42 6.19 4.65
N ALA A 9 7.08 7.46 4.45
CA ALA A 9 6.35 8.23 5.44
C ALA A 9 4.86 7.85 5.38
N VAL A 10 4.31 7.43 6.51
CA VAL A 10 2.94 6.92 6.61
C VAL A 10 2.13 7.78 7.58
N HIS A 11 0.97 8.26 7.12
CA HIS A 11 -0.04 8.84 7.98
C HIS A 11 -1.00 7.74 8.43
N ARG A 12 -1.04 7.47 9.74
CA ARG A 12 -1.91 6.44 10.32
C ARG A 12 -3.37 6.75 10.01
N SER A 13 -4.05 5.81 9.37
CA SER A 13 -5.46 5.93 8.98
C SER A 13 -6.03 4.53 8.80
N ALA A 14 -7.26 4.30 9.25
CA ALA A 14 -7.96 3.02 9.08
C ALA A 14 -8.77 2.94 7.77
N THR A 15 -8.86 4.04 7.02
CA THR A 15 -9.61 4.14 5.77
C THR A 15 -8.79 4.79 4.67
N ALA A 16 -9.19 4.56 3.41
CA ALA A 16 -8.54 5.11 2.24
C ALA A 16 -9.54 5.34 1.10
N ASP A 17 -9.34 6.43 0.36
CA ASP A 17 -10.05 6.69 -0.89
C ASP A 17 -9.39 5.97 -2.07
N ASN A 18 -10.17 5.78 -3.13
CA ASN A 18 -9.68 5.19 -4.38
C ASN A 18 -8.51 6.00 -4.96
N GLY A 19 -7.46 5.29 -5.40
CA GLY A 19 -6.27 5.86 -6.02
C GLY A 19 -5.15 6.22 -5.03
N ARG A 20 -5.42 6.22 -3.72
CA ARG A 20 -4.42 6.45 -2.68
C ARG A 20 -3.44 5.27 -2.59
N ILE A 21 -2.18 5.57 -2.25
CA ILE A 21 -1.21 4.53 -1.88
C ILE A 21 -1.39 4.22 -0.40
N VAL A 22 -1.58 2.95 -0.08
CA VAL A 22 -1.86 2.48 1.27
C VAL A 22 -0.80 1.49 1.72
N VAL A 23 -0.54 1.49 3.03
CA VAL A 23 0.04 0.36 3.73
C VAL A 23 -1.12 -0.49 4.22
N ALA A 24 -1.24 -1.69 3.67
CA ALA A 24 -2.32 -2.61 3.96
C ALA A 24 -1.76 -3.90 4.56
N ARG A 25 -2.47 -4.43 5.55
CA ARG A 25 -2.21 -5.75 6.10
C ARG A 25 -3.29 -6.72 5.63
N LEU A 26 -2.85 -7.83 5.04
CA LEU A 26 -3.68 -8.98 4.72
C LEU A 26 -3.16 -10.14 5.54
N GLU A 27 -4.00 -10.68 6.42
CA GLU A 27 -3.58 -11.69 7.40
C GLU A 27 -2.33 -11.20 8.17
N ASP A 28 -1.18 -11.86 8.00
CA ASP A 28 0.09 -11.49 8.63
C ASP A 28 1.05 -10.72 7.72
N GLU A 29 0.71 -10.52 6.44
CA GLU A 29 1.56 -9.83 5.46
C GLU A 29 1.21 -8.34 5.33
N VAL A 30 2.24 -7.49 5.33
CA VAL A 30 2.11 -6.05 5.07
C VAL A 30 2.56 -5.74 3.65
N THR A 31 1.74 -5.01 2.91
CA THR A 31 2.02 -4.62 1.53
C THR A 31 1.77 -3.14 1.30
N VAL A 32 2.49 -2.57 0.32
CA VAL A 32 2.28 -1.21 -0.16
C VAL A 32 1.71 -1.26 -1.57
N LYS A 33 0.48 -0.79 -1.74
CA LYS A 33 -0.29 -0.93 -2.98
C LYS A 33 -1.17 0.29 -3.20
N ARG A 34 -1.64 0.48 -4.44
CA ARG A 34 -2.66 1.49 -4.73
C ARG A 34 -4.05 0.92 -4.42
N TYR A 35 -4.80 1.60 -3.58
CA TYR A 35 -6.11 1.16 -3.14
C TYR A 35 -7.18 1.47 -4.18
N ARG A 36 -8.06 0.50 -4.45
CA ARG A 36 -9.29 0.70 -5.22
C ARG A 36 -10.39 -0.22 -4.70
N GLN A 37 -11.49 0.36 -4.26
CA GLN A 37 -12.67 -0.36 -3.77
C GLN A 37 -13.89 -0.06 -4.65
N ARG A 38 -14.68 -1.11 -4.89
CA ARG A 38 -16.02 -1.04 -5.47
C ARG A 38 -16.96 -1.94 -4.66
N GLY A 39 -17.76 -1.33 -3.78
CA GLY A 39 -18.60 -2.09 -2.85
C GLY A 39 -17.73 -2.87 -1.86
N HIS A 40 -17.92 -4.19 -1.81
CA HIS A 40 -17.15 -5.10 -0.94
C HIS A 40 -15.86 -5.62 -1.60
N LEU A 41 -15.66 -5.38 -2.89
CA LEU A 41 -14.47 -5.83 -3.59
C LEU A 41 -13.38 -4.75 -3.54
N VAL A 42 -12.26 -5.08 -2.94
CA VAL A 42 -11.05 -4.27 -2.92
C VAL A 42 -10.02 -4.86 -3.88
N ARG A 43 -9.36 -3.99 -4.64
CA ARG A 43 -8.23 -4.31 -5.51
C ARG A 43 -7.04 -3.47 -5.06
N LEU A 44 -5.96 -4.13 -4.67
CA LEU A 44 -4.70 -3.53 -4.26
C LEU A 44 -3.73 -3.65 -5.44
N LEU A 45 -3.54 -2.55 -6.15
CA LEU A 45 -2.81 -2.54 -7.41
C LEU A 45 -1.31 -2.37 -7.18
N ALA A 46 -0.52 -3.23 -7.80
CA ALA A 46 0.93 -3.14 -7.77
C ALA A 46 1.42 -1.97 -8.64
N ALA A 47 2.48 -1.31 -8.19
CA ALA A 47 3.17 -0.31 -9.00
C ALA A 47 4.32 -0.92 -9.83
N ASN A 48 4.75 -2.14 -9.50
CA ASN A 48 5.77 -2.89 -10.21
C ASN A 48 5.11 -4.10 -10.91
N PRO A 49 5.29 -4.30 -12.23
CA PRO A 49 4.82 -5.48 -12.96
C PRO A 49 5.26 -6.83 -12.39
N ASP A 50 6.38 -6.89 -11.68
CA ASP A 50 6.89 -8.12 -11.09
C ASP A 50 6.03 -8.64 -9.94
N TYR A 51 5.13 -7.81 -9.40
CA TYR A 51 4.24 -8.16 -8.31
C TYR A 51 2.78 -8.10 -8.78
N PRO A 52 1.98 -9.14 -8.52
CA PRO A 52 0.59 -9.15 -8.95
C PRO A 52 -0.27 -8.18 -8.14
N ASP A 53 -1.35 -7.75 -8.77
CA ASP A 53 -2.48 -7.12 -8.07
C ASP A 53 -3.13 -8.13 -7.12
N ILE A 54 -3.66 -7.65 -6.00
CA ILE A 54 -4.37 -8.49 -5.02
C ILE A 54 -5.84 -8.09 -5.02
N GLU A 55 -6.74 -9.07 -5.10
CA GLU A 55 -8.18 -8.86 -4.95
C GLU A 55 -8.66 -9.44 -3.63
N VAL A 56 -9.45 -8.67 -2.89
CA VAL A 56 -10.00 -9.06 -1.60
C VAL A 56 -11.50 -8.81 -1.61
N ASP A 57 -12.28 -9.85 -1.37
CA ASP A 57 -13.69 -9.71 -1.00
C ASP A 57 -13.78 -9.52 0.51
N LEU A 58 -14.17 -8.31 0.95
CA LEU A 58 -14.30 -7.97 2.37
C LEU A 58 -15.38 -8.77 3.12
N ARG A 59 -16.19 -9.56 2.42
CA ARG A 59 -17.16 -10.49 3.05
C ARG A 59 -16.54 -11.83 3.42
N ALA A 60 -15.43 -12.19 2.77
CA ALA A 60 -14.79 -13.50 2.92
C ALA A 60 -13.35 -13.42 3.45
N GLY A 61 -12.68 -12.28 3.27
CA GLY A 61 -11.30 -12.05 3.69
C GLY A 61 -11.15 -10.86 4.64
N SER A 62 -9.97 -10.75 5.24
CA SER A 62 -9.59 -9.63 6.09
C SER A 62 -8.63 -8.69 5.38
N LEU A 63 -8.86 -7.39 5.53
CA LEU A 63 -7.99 -6.33 5.05
C LEU A 63 -7.98 -5.20 6.08
N THR A 64 -6.81 -4.86 6.58
CA THR A 64 -6.63 -3.70 7.45
C THR A 64 -5.81 -2.65 6.73
N ILE A 65 -6.27 -1.41 6.72
CA ILE A 65 -5.45 -0.27 6.31
C ILE A 65 -4.71 0.22 7.55
N GLU A 66 -3.38 0.15 7.50
CA GLU A 66 -2.50 0.62 8.57
C GLU A 66 -2.26 2.14 8.44
N GLY A 67 -2.24 2.62 7.19
CA GLY A 67 -2.16 4.05 6.91
C GLY A 67 -1.99 4.39 5.43
N LEU A 68 -1.95 5.69 5.18
CA LEU A 68 -1.77 6.27 3.86
C LEU A 68 -0.30 6.65 3.68
N ALA A 69 0.30 6.29 2.55
CA ALA A 69 1.60 6.82 2.19
C ALA A 69 1.47 8.31 1.85
N VAL A 70 2.30 9.14 2.49
CA VAL A 70 2.28 10.61 2.32
C VAL A 70 3.58 11.16 1.75
N GLY A 71 4.65 10.36 1.73
CA GLY A 71 5.92 10.76 1.16
C GLY A 71 6.94 9.64 1.20
N VAL A 72 8.06 9.86 0.53
CA VAL A 72 9.21 8.94 0.50
C VAL A 72 10.44 9.72 0.90
N LEU A 73 11.19 9.17 1.84
CA LEU A 73 12.50 9.64 2.24
C LEU A 73 13.54 8.68 1.67
N ARG A 74 14.31 9.16 0.70
CA ARG A 74 15.48 8.44 0.20
C ARG A 74 16.70 9.02 0.88
N ARG A 75 17.44 8.19 1.62
CA ARG A 75 18.77 8.59 2.07
C ARG A 75 19.63 8.73 0.83
N GLY A 76 20.11 9.94 0.54
CA GLY A 76 21.17 10.11 -0.45
C GLY A 76 22.36 9.24 -0.04
N GLY A 77 22.99 8.58 -1.01
CA GLY A 77 24.32 8.02 -0.80
C GLY A 77 25.28 9.12 -0.32
N PRO A 78 26.46 8.75 0.21
CA PRO A 78 27.42 9.75 0.70
C PRO A 78 27.63 10.84 -0.35
N LEU A 79 27.72 12.09 0.11
CA LEU A 79 28.20 13.19 -0.71
C LEU A 79 29.65 12.84 -1.09
N SER A 80 29.85 12.30 -2.29
CA SER A 80 31.15 12.03 -2.88
C SER A 80 31.21 12.70 -4.24
#